data_AF-A0A497P788-F1
#
_entry.id   AF-A0A497P788-F1
#
_cell.length_a   1.000
_cell.length_b   1.000
_cell.length_c   1.000
_cell.angle_alpha   90.00
_cell.angle_beta   90.00
_cell.angle_gamma   90.00
#
_symmetry.space_group_name_H-M   'P 1'
#
loop_
_entity.id
_entity.type
_entity.pdbx_description
1 polymer ?
#
loop_
_entity_poly.entity_id
_entity_poly.type
_entity_poly.pdbx_seq_one_letter_code
_entity_poly.pdbx_strand_id
1 'polypeptide(L)'
;MKNSKNIIEKIDFTPKNEKGVFYLFSRIHEKIGFEKIISFQQWPDIIAKRNGKTVRIELEFKLSDFLRHHYRITKPLVMGHWKKVQNKWILVVGTNIVDEISDPENNIWLNRDDNALYLKTLGDKKVDVVICWVKDIELSKLINDNVQVVELSCLIKYKGV
;
A
#
# COMPACT_ATOMS: atom_id res chain seq x y z
N MET A 1 -10.33 25.10 4.27
CA MET A 1 -9.85 23.98 5.12
C MET A 1 -10.96 23.61 6.09
N LYS A 2 -11.65 22.49 5.90
CA LYS A 2 -12.59 21.97 6.90
C LYS A 2 -11.80 21.06 7.84
N ASN A 3 -11.74 21.45 9.12
CA ASN A 3 -11.18 20.67 10.21
C ASN A 3 -11.66 19.21 10.12
N SER A 4 -10.72 18.27 10.21
CA SER A 4 -10.96 16.85 10.43
C SER A 4 -11.69 16.69 11.77
N LYS A 5 -13.03 16.78 11.73
CA LYS A 5 -13.86 16.32 12.83
C LYS A 5 -13.55 14.85 13.01
N ASN A 6 -13.01 14.47 14.18
CA ASN A 6 -12.92 13.08 14.60
C ASN A 6 -14.31 12.45 14.37
N ILE A 7 -14.41 11.54 13.42
CA ILE A 7 -15.64 10.80 13.13
C ILE A 7 -15.72 9.74 14.21
N ILE A 8 -16.40 10.06 15.31
CA ILE A 8 -16.54 9.13 16.42
C ILE A 8 -17.63 8.13 16.06
N GLU A 9 -17.29 7.14 15.23
CA GLU A 9 -18.14 5.98 15.02
C GLU A 9 -17.82 4.93 16.08
N LYS A 10 -18.83 4.58 16.88
CA LYS A 10 -18.72 3.50 17.86
C LYS A 10 -18.88 2.18 17.11
N ILE A 11 -17.77 1.49 16.90
CA ILE A 11 -17.75 0.19 16.25
C ILE A 11 -17.11 -0.82 17.21
N ASP A 12 -17.88 -1.86 17.57
CA ASP A 12 -17.39 -2.98 18.39
C ASP A 12 -16.83 -4.08 17.51
N PHE A 13 -15.88 -3.71 16.64
CA PHE A 13 -15.27 -4.63 15.68
C PHE A 13 -13.84 -4.20 15.33
N THR A 14 -12.89 -5.07 15.65
CA THR A 14 -11.49 -4.94 15.24
C THR A 14 -11.20 -5.78 14.01
N PRO A 15 -10.76 -5.15 12.91
CA PRO A 15 -10.35 -5.91 11.75
C PRO A 15 -9.10 -6.70 12.13
N LYS A 16 -9.01 -7.92 11.63
CA LYS A 16 -7.85 -8.80 11.81
C LYS A 16 -7.11 -9.07 10.49
N ASN A 17 -7.65 -8.54 9.40
CA ASN A 17 -7.22 -8.73 8.02
C ASN A 17 -7.90 -7.70 7.11
N GLU A 18 -7.54 -7.73 5.82
CA GLU A 18 -8.09 -6.87 4.75
C GLU A 18 -9.62 -6.95 4.64
N LYS A 19 -10.23 -8.13 4.79
CA LYS A 19 -11.70 -8.28 4.76
C LYS A 19 -12.38 -7.49 5.88
N GLY A 20 -11.75 -7.41 7.05
CA GLY A 20 -12.22 -6.56 8.14
C GLY A 20 -12.11 -5.07 7.81
N VAL A 21 -11.01 -4.65 7.15
CA VAL A 21 -10.82 -3.27 6.68
C VAL A 21 -11.87 -2.91 5.64
N PHE A 22 -12.13 -3.82 4.69
CA PHE A 22 -13.21 -3.70 3.70
C PHE A 22 -14.57 -3.48 4.35
N TYR A 23 -14.91 -4.31 5.34
CA TYR A 23 -16.18 -4.19 6.06
C TYR A 23 -16.31 -2.81 6.71
N LEU A 24 -15.27 -2.38 7.45
CA LEU A 24 -15.26 -1.09 8.11
C LEU A 24 -15.37 0.07 7.12
N PHE A 25 -14.51 0.09 6.10
CA PHE A 25 -14.52 1.12 5.07
C PHE A 25 -15.91 1.23 4.42
N SER A 26 -16.50 0.10 4.03
CA SER A 26 -17.84 0.06 3.42
C SER A 26 -18.91 0.73 4.31
N ARG A 27 -18.79 0.60 5.64
CA ARG A 27 -19.72 1.20 6.61
C ARG A 27 -19.51 2.69 6.82
N ILE A 28 -18.27 3.18 6.72
CA ILE A 28 -17.90 4.51 7.20
C ILE A 28 -17.42 5.47 6.10
N HIS A 29 -17.26 5.00 4.86
CA HIS A 29 -16.62 5.73 3.75
C HIS A 29 -17.17 7.15 3.57
N GLU A 30 -18.49 7.35 3.60
CA GLU A 30 -19.12 8.68 3.50
C GLU A 30 -18.67 9.63 4.59
N LYS A 31 -18.55 9.13 5.82
CA LYS A 31 -18.15 9.95 6.96
C LYS A 31 -16.69 10.38 6.84
N ILE A 32 -15.81 9.51 6.36
CA ILE A 32 -14.39 9.80 6.13
C ILE A 32 -14.11 10.50 4.78
N GLY A 33 -15.17 10.96 4.11
CA GLY A 33 -15.09 11.90 2.98
C GLY A 33 -15.15 11.28 1.58
N PHE A 34 -15.55 10.01 1.46
CA PHE A 34 -15.80 9.36 0.17
C PHE A 34 -17.29 9.37 -0.11
N GLU A 35 -17.78 10.17 -1.06
CA GLU A 35 -19.22 10.39 -1.21
C GLU A 35 -20.00 9.15 -1.66
N LYS A 36 -19.33 8.22 -2.36
CA LYS A 36 -19.97 7.01 -2.88
C LYS A 36 -18.94 5.96 -3.29
N ILE A 37 -19.17 4.70 -2.96
CA ILE A 37 -18.50 3.56 -3.61
C ILE A 37 -19.17 3.32 -4.98
N ILE A 38 -18.37 3.37 -6.04
CA ILE A 38 -18.83 3.20 -7.43
C ILE A 38 -18.81 1.72 -7.82
N SER A 39 -17.71 1.02 -7.56
CA SER A 39 -17.56 -0.40 -7.85
C SER A 39 -16.50 -1.07 -6.98
N PHE A 40 -16.63 -2.38 -6.87
CA PHE A 40 -15.61 -3.29 -6.35
C PHE A 40 -15.02 -4.08 -7.53
N GLN A 41 -13.72 -4.32 -7.53
CA GLN A 41 -13.03 -5.03 -8.61
C GLN A 41 -11.76 -5.72 -8.07
N GLN A 42 -11.03 -6.43 -8.94
CA GLN A 42 -9.85 -7.19 -8.52
C GLN A 42 -8.62 -6.31 -8.23
N TRP A 43 -8.45 -5.22 -8.95
CA TRP A 43 -7.34 -4.28 -8.75
C TRP A 43 -7.64 -2.95 -9.45
N PRO A 44 -7.51 -1.80 -8.77
CA PRO A 44 -7.49 -1.64 -7.30
C PRO A 44 -8.78 -2.15 -6.67
N ASP A 45 -8.82 -2.48 -5.38
CA ASP A 45 -10.01 -3.07 -4.73
C ASP A 45 -11.32 -2.30 -4.98
N ILE A 46 -11.25 -0.96 -4.91
CA ILE A 46 -12.42 -0.09 -4.95
C ILE A 46 -12.22 1.10 -5.90
N ILE A 47 -13.28 1.42 -6.64
CA ILE A 47 -13.46 2.74 -7.25
C ILE A 47 -14.50 3.52 -6.45
N ALA A 48 -14.17 4.74 -6.04
CA ALA A 48 -15.07 5.59 -5.26
C ALA A 48 -15.04 7.04 -5.75
N LYS A 49 -16.03 7.82 -5.31
CA LYS A 49 -16.04 9.27 -5.45
C LYS A 49 -15.47 9.91 -4.19
N ARG A 50 -14.54 10.86 -4.34
CA ARG A 50 -14.00 11.70 -3.25
C ARG A 50 -13.72 13.11 -3.76
N ASN A 51 -14.27 14.11 -3.09
CA ASN A 51 -14.19 15.52 -3.49
C ASN A 51 -14.60 15.76 -4.95
N GLY A 52 -15.66 15.08 -5.39
CA GLY A 52 -16.15 15.18 -6.77
C GLY A 52 -15.33 14.40 -7.81
N LYS A 53 -14.18 13.81 -7.45
CA LYS A 53 -13.31 13.05 -8.36
C LYS A 53 -13.48 11.55 -8.16
N THR A 54 -13.27 10.79 -9.22
CA THR A 54 -13.13 9.33 -9.14
C THR A 54 -11.74 8.99 -8.62
N VAL A 55 -11.65 8.17 -7.58
CA VAL A 55 -10.40 7.70 -6.98
C VAL A 55 -10.36 6.17 -6.93
N ARG A 56 -9.13 5.67 -7.07
CA ARG A 56 -8.73 4.26 -7.01
C ARG A 56 -8.20 3.93 -5.63
N ILE A 57 -8.80 2.97 -4.97
CA ILE A 57 -8.55 2.67 -3.56
C ILE A 57 -8.08 1.24 -3.41
N GLU A 58 -6.98 1.07 -2.67
CA GLU A 58 -6.54 -0.23 -2.17
C GLU A 58 -6.80 -0.34 -0.66
N LEU A 59 -7.22 -1.52 -0.21
CA LEU A 59 -7.50 -1.81 1.19
C LEU A 59 -6.47 -2.77 1.75
N GLU A 60 -5.83 -2.37 2.84
CA GLU A 60 -4.73 -3.14 3.41
C GLU A 60 -4.89 -3.27 4.91
N PHE A 61 -4.48 -4.41 5.49
CA PHE A 61 -4.45 -4.50 6.95
C PHE A 61 -3.30 -3.66 7.51
N LYS A 62 -2.07 -3.92 7.04
CA LYS A 62 -0.89 -3.10 7.32
C LYS A 62 -0.47 -2.35 6.07
N LEU A 63 0.00 -1.12 6.24
CA LEU A 63 0.49 -0.35 5.10
C LEU A 63 1.72 -1.00 4.43
N SER A 64 2.54 -1.74 5.18
CA SER A 64 3.64 -2.53 4.59
C SER A 64 3.18 -3.61 3.61
N ASP A 65 1.95 -4.11 3.78
CA ASP A 65 1.40 -5.16 2.92
C ASP A 65 1.13 -4.60 1.51
N PHE A 66 0.63 -3.36 1.40
CA PHE A 66 0.54 -2.61 0.14
C PHE A 66 1.86 -2.60 -0.64
N LEU A 67 2.94 -2.24 0.05
CA LEU A 67 4.27 -2.16 -0.54
C LEU A 67 4.71 -3.54 -1.04
N ARG A 68 4.50 -4.58 -0.23
CA ARG A 68 4.88 -5.96 -0.54
C ARG A 68 4.04 -6.58 -1.67
N HIS A 69 2.76 -6.25 -1.76
CA HIS A 69 1.86 -6.79 -2.78
C HIS A 69 2.12 -6.18 -4.16
N HIS A 70 2.39 -4.87 -4.20
CA HIS A 70 2.33 -4.13 -5.47
C HIS A 70 3.68 -3.62 -5.98
N TYR A 71 4.60 -3.26 -5.08
CA TYR A 71 5.91 -2.72 -5.48
C TYR A 71 6.99 -3.78 -5.54
N ARG A 72 6.83 -4.89 -4.83
CA ARG A 72 7.78 -6.00 -4.83
C ARG A 72 7.81 -6.68 -6.20
N ILE A 73 9.00 -6.83 -6.79
CA ILE A 73 9.18 -7.48 -8.10
C ILE A 73 9.87 -8.85 -8.01
N THR A 74 10.49 -9.17 -6.88
CA THR A 74 11.20 -10.43 -6.64
C THR A 74 10.46 -11.30 -5.63
N LYS A 75 10.74 -12.61 -5.58
CA LYS A 75 10.05 -13.52 -4.65
C LYS A 75 10.52 -13.34 -3.18
N PRO A 76 9.69 -13.71 -2.17
CA PRO A 76 9.97 -13.70 -0.72
C PRO A 76 11.30 -14.27 -0.24
N LEU A 77 11.89 -15.22 -0.97
CA LEU A 77 12.96 -16.06 -0.45
C LEU A 77 13.99 -16.31 -1.53
N VAL A 78 14.81 -15.31 -1.78
CA VAL A 78 15.93 -15.41 -2.70
C VAL A 78 17.18 -15.72 -1.89
N MET A 79 17.71 -16.94 -2.00
CA MET A 79 19.05 -17.23 -1.50
C MET A 79 20.05 -16.47 -2.37
N GLY A 80 20.94 -15.70 -1.74
CA GLY A 80 21.91 -14.85 -2.42
C GLY A 80 21.82 -13.40 -1.96
N HIS A 81 22.53 -12.51 -2.65
CA HIS A 81 22.42 -11.07 -2.43
C HIS A 81 22.27 -10.33 -3.75
N TRP A 82 21.37 -9.34 -3.76
CA TRP A 82 21.24 -8.44 -4.89
C TRP A 82 22.35 -7.40 -4.88
N LYS A 83 22.95 -7.18 -6.05
CA LYS A 83 23.96 -6.14 -6.27
C LYS A 83 23.55 -5.30 -7.47
N LYS A 84 23.67 -3.98 -7.33
CA LYS A 84 23.49 -3.05 -8.45
C LYS A 84 24.80 -2.94 -9.24
N VAL A 85 24.74 -3.20 -10.54
CA VAL A 85 25.86 -3.06 -11.48
C VAL A 85 25.37 -2.25 -12.67
N GLN A 86 25.89 -1.03 -12.82
CA GLN A 86 25.41 -0.07 -13.82
C GLN A 86 23.88 0.10 -13.74
N ASN A 87 23.18 -0.20 -14.83
CA ASN A 87 21.74 -0.05 -15.01
C ASN A 87 20.98 -1.36 -14.76
N LYS A 88 21.54 -2.26 -13.95
CA LYS A 88 20.97 -3.59 -13.69
C LYS A 88 21.16 -4.01 -12.24
N TRP A 89 20.26 -4.87 -11.78
CA TRP A 89 20.41 -5.63 -10.55
C TRP A 89 20.74 -7.06 -10.89
N ILE A 90 21.79 -7.59 -10.27
CA ILE A 90 22.19 -8.99 -10.41
C ILE A 90 22.03 -9.69 -9.07
N LEU A 91 21.54 -10.93 -9.11
CA LEU A 91 21.48 -11.81 -7.97
C LEU A 91 22.68 -12.73 -7.96
N VAL A 92 23.45 -12.68 -6.87
CA VAL A 92 24.67 -13.48 -6.72
C VAL A 92 24.49 -14.55 -5.65
N VAL A 93 24.78 -15.80 -6.00
CA VAL A 93 24.80 -16.97 -5.09
C VAL A 93 26.19 -17.58 -5.12
N GLY A 94 26.94 -17.46 -4.02
CA GLY A 94 28.36 -17.78 -4.01
C GLY A 94 29.12 -16.88 -4.98
N THR A 95 29.69 -17.46 -6.03
CA THR A 95 30.37 -16.74 -7.12
C THR A 95 29.56 -16.63 -8.41
N ASN A 96 28.36 -17.22 -8.44
CA ASN A 96 27.55 -17.32 -9.65
C ASN A 96 26.47 -16.22 -9.69
N ILE A 97 26.25 -15.67 -10.88
CA ILE A 97 25.08 -14.83 -11.16
C ILE A 97 23.94 -15.77 -11.57
N VAL A 98 22.81 -15.67 -10.90
CA VAL A 98 21.66 -16.57 -11.12
C VAL A 98 20.40 -15.85 -11.58
N ASP A 99 20.35 -14.52 -11.47
CA ASP A 99 19.25 -13.70 -11.98
C ASP A 99 19.75 -12.28 -12.31
N GLU A 100 19.06 -11.61 -13.22
CA GLU A 100 19.35 -10.27 -13.68
C GLU A 100 18.07 -9.50 -14.00
N ILE A 101 17.94 -8.30 -13.43
CA ILE A 101 16.82 -7.38 -13.68
C ILE A 101 17.37 -6.07 -14.23
N SER A 102 16.87 -5.65 -15.39
CA SER A 102 17.20 -4.36 -15.98
C SER A 102 16.53 -3.22 -15.21
N ASP A 103 17.29 -2.16 -14.95
CA ASP A 103 16.87 -0.94 -14.24
C ASP A 103 17.44 0.33 -14.93
N PRO A 104 17.17 0.55 -16.23
CA PRO A 104 17.72 1.68 -16.98
C PRO A 104 17.31 3.04 -16.43
N GLU A 105 16.12 3.11 -15.82
CA GLU A 105 15.53 4.34 -15.30
C GLU A 105 15.81 4.54 -13.80
N ASN A 106 16.60 3.66 -13.17
CA ASN A 106 16.88 3.69 -11.74
C ASN A 106 15.58 3.72 -10.88
N ASN A 107 14.57 2.98 -11.33
CA ASN A 107 13.26 2.87 -10.71
C ASN A 107 13.17 1.68 -9.73
N ILE A 108 14.25 0.93 -9.54
CA ILE A 108 14.28 -0.21 -8.61
C ILE A 108 15.17 0.11 -7.41
N TRP A 109 14.76 -0.34 -6.23
CA TRP A 109 15.55 -0.30 -5.00
C TRP A 109 15.54 -1.66 -4.29
N LEU A 110 16.57 -1.92 -3.48
CA LEU A 110 16.70 -3.12 -2.68
C LEU A 110 16.21 -2.86 -1.26
N ASN A 111 15.17 -3.57 -0.85
CA ASN A 111 14.82 -3.71 0.55
C ASN A 111 15.75 -4.73 1.19
N ARG A 112 16.54 -4.28 2.17
CA ARG A 112 17.53 -5.12 2.85
C ARG A 112 16.90 -6.03 3.89
N ASP A 113 15.74 -5.66 4.43
CA ASP A 113 15.09 -6.42 5.50
C ASP A 113 14.58 -7.78 5.02
N ASP A 114 14.12 -7.86 3.77
CA ASP A 114 13.64 -9.10 3.15
C ASP A 114 14.40 -9.48 1.87
N ASN A 115 15.56 -8.84 1.64
CA ASN A 115 16.48 -9.08 0.51
C ASN A 115 15.75 -9.14 -0.85
N ALA A 116 14.88 -8.16 -1.09
CA ALA A 116 14.03 -8.14 -2.26
C ALA A 116 14.05 -6.80 -2.97
N LEU A 117 13.90 -6.86 -4.28
CA LEU A 117 13.79 -5.69 -5.13
C LEU A 117 12.34 -5.19 -5.20
N TYR A 118 12.23 -3.87 -5.15
CA TYR A 118 10.99 -3.12 -5.17
C TYR A 118 11.06 -1.99 -6.21
N LEU A 119 9.94 -1.69 -6.83
CA LEU A 119 9.76 -0.49 -7.66
C LEU A 119 9.70 0.76 -6.76
N LYS A 120 10.10 1.91 -7.32
CA LYS A 120 9.84 3.23 -6.73
C LYS A 120 8.51 3.80 -7.24
N THR A 121 8.07 3.45 -8.45
CA THR A 121 6.75 3.82 -8.98
C THR A 121 6.04 2.66 -9.68
N LEU A 122 4.71 2.59 -9.52
CA LEU A 122 3.78 1.74 -10.26
C LEU A 122 3.41 2.32 -11.64
N GLY A 123 3.86 3.54 -11.96
CA GLY A 123 3.55 4.22 -13.21
C GLY A 123 2.05 4.48 -13.38
N ASP A 124 1.47 3.99 -14.47
CA ASP A 124 0.06 4.20 -14.79
C ASP A 124 -0.91 3.28 -14.04
N LYS A 125 -0.39 2.27 -13.33
CA LYS A 125 -1.15 1.39 -12.44
C LYS A 125 -1.43 2.09 -11.10
N LYS A 126 -2.19 3.18 -11.17
CA LYS A 126 -2.36 4.10 -10.05
C LYS A 126 -3.33 3.53 -9.02
N VAL A 127 -2.90 3.53 -7.77
CA VAL A 127 -3.75 3.62 -6.58
C VAL A 127 -3.65 5.07 -6.13
N ASP A 128 -4.78 5.73 -5.94
CA ASP A 128 -4.80 7.13 -5.48
C ASP A 128 -4.78 7.20 -3.95
N VAL A 129 -5.41 6.21 -3.30
CA VAL A 129 -5.55 6.15 -1.84
C VAL A 129 -5.37 4.72 -1.34
N VAL A 130 -4.58 4.54 -0.29
CA VAL A 130 -4.56 3.30 0.50
C VAL A 130 -5.32 3.54 1.80
N ILE A 131 -6.32 2.71 2.04
CA ILE A 131 -7.01 2.65 3.34
C ILE A 131 -6.39 1.50 4.12
N CYS A 132 -5.80 1.79 5.26
CA CYS A 132 -5.17 0.78 6.11
C CYS A 132 -5.72 0.78 7.53
N TRP A 133 -5.58 -0.35 8.22
CA TRP A 133 -5.82 -0.39 9.67
C TRP A 133 -4.59 0.04 10.46
N VAL A 134 -3.41 -0.43 10.07
CA VAL A 134 -2.13 -0.14 10.74
C VAL A 134 -1.19 0.59 9.79
N LYS A 135 -0.80 1.81 10.14
CA LYS A 135 0.25 2.54 9.44
C LYS A 135 1.62 2.23 10.06
N ASP A 136 2.22 1.11 9.68
CA ASP A 136 3.50 0.63 10.20
C ASP A 136 4.74 1.15 9.45
N ILE A 137 4.54 1.85 8.34
CA ILE A 137 5.61 2.46 7.52
C ILE A 137 5.24 3.86 7.05
N GLU A 138 6.25 4.62 6.59
CA GLU A 138 6.07 5.90 5.89
C GLU A 138 6.30 5.70 4.38
N LEU A 139 5.24 5.41 3.62
CA LEU A 139 5.32 5.12 2.17
C LEU A 139 6.06 6.20 1.38
N SER A 140 5.86 7.48 1.69
CA SER A 140 6.49 8.61 0.99
C SER A 140 8.02 8.61 1.03
N LYS A 141 8.63 7.81 1.92
CA LYS A 141 10.09 7.62 1.98
C LYS A 141 10.59 6.46 1.13
N LEU A 142 9.69 5.60 0.64
CA LEU A 142 9.99 4.33 -0.01
C LEU A 142 9.56 4.32 -1.49
N ILE A 143 8.52 5.07 -1.83
CA ILE A 143 7.95 5.15 -3.17
C ILE A 143 7.86 6.61 -3.64
N ASN A 144 7.92 6.80 -4.95
CA ASN A 144 7.81 8.08 -5.63
C ASN A 144 6.36 8.41 -6.02
N ASP A 145 5.43 7.45 -5.87
CA ASP A 145 4.02 7.69 -6.19
C ASP A 145 3.33 8.54 -5.12
N ASN A 146 2.51 9.48 -5.57
CA ASN A 146 1.72 10.34 -4.71
C ASN A 146 0.45 9.63 -4.23
N VAL A 147 0.63 8.62 -3.38
CA VAL A 147 -0.44 7.81 -2.79
C VAL A 147 -0.87 8.43 -1.46
N GLN A 148 -2.15 8.75 -1.31
CA GLN A 148 -2.68 9.19 -0.02
C GLN A 148 -2.90 7.99 0.90
N VAL A 149 -2.63 8.17 2.19
CA VAL A 149 -2.85 7.13 3.20
C VAL A 149 -3.95 7.58 4.15
N VAL A 150 -4.94 6.72 4.37
CA VAL A 150 -5.95 6.89 5.42
C VAL A 150 -5.85 5.71 6.38
N GLU A 151 -5.45 6.00 7.62
CA GLU A 151 -5.42 5.00 8.69
C GLU A 151 -6.74 5.01 9.46
N LEU A 152 -7.52 3.94 9.33
CA LEU A 152 -8.84 3.84 9.96
C LEU A 152 -8.78 3.74 11.48
N SER A 153 -7.74 3.12 12.04
CA SER A 153 -7.58 2.97 13.50
C SER A 153 -7.47 4.32 14.22
N CYS A 154 -6.85 5.32 13.58
CA CYS A 154 -6.78 6.69 14.09
C CYS A 154 -8.13 7.45 14.02
N LEU A 155 -9.08 6.96 13.20
CA LEU A 155 -10.37 7.61 12.99
C LEU A 155 -11.49 6.99 13.82
N ILE A 156 -11.36 5.73 14.25
CA ILE A 156 -12.38 4.99 15.00
C ILE A 156 -12.00 4.93 16.49
N LYS A 157 -12.94 5.27 17.39
CA LYS A 157 -12.76 5.08 18.84
C LYS A 157 -13.41 3.78 19.30
N TYR A 158 -12.65 2.92 19.99
CA TYR A 158 -13.17 1.74 20.66
C TYR A 158 -13.95 2.07 21.93
N LYS A 159 -14.93 1.23 22.26
CA LYS A 159 -15.45 1.09 23.62
C LYS A 159 -14.80 -0.13 24.25
N GLY A 160 -14.03 0.07 25.32
CA GLY A 160 -13.37 -0.97 26.13
C GLY A 160 -11.87 -0.70 26.18
N VAL A 161 -11.28 -0.22 27.28
CA VAL A 161 -11.64 -0.30 28.71
C VAL A 161 -12.03 1.07 29.28
#